data_AF-A0AAA9S2Z7-F1
#
_entry.id   AF-A0AAA9S2Z7-F1
#
_cell.length_a   1.000
_cell.length_b   1.000
_cell.length_c   1.000
_cell.angle_alpha   90.00
_cell.angle_beta   90.00
_cell.angle_gamma   90.00
#
_symmetry.space_group_name_H-M   'P 1'
#
loop_
_entity.id
_entity.type
_entity.pdbx_description
1 polymer ?
#
loop_
_entity_poly.entity_id
_entity_poly.type
_entity_poly.pdbx_seq_one_letter_code
_entity_poly.pdbx_strand_id
1 'polypeptide(L)'
;MVDAFVGTWKLVDSKNFDDYMKSLGVGFATRQVGNMTKPTTIIEVNGDTVIIKTQSTFKNTEISFKLGVEFDETTADDRKVKSIVTLDGGKLVHVQKWNGQETSLVREMVDGKLILVEYGGNADGRREVRVFQTEGRQIRTVSSAILWEKSRSQCACTSLRWSEETPRPSSELLLTGSSNIFSLFLT
;
A
#
# COMPACT_ATOMS: atom_id res chain seq x y z
N MET A 1 4.54 6.98 -12.99
CA MET A 1 4.76 7.94 -11.90
C MET A 1 5.30 7.18 -10.71
N VAL A 2 6.30 7.70 -9.99
CA VAL A 2 6.90 6.98 -8.84
C VAL A 2 5.93 6.87 -7.66
N ASP A 3 4.91 7.72 -7.61
CA ASP A 3 3.87 7.71 -6.57
C ASP A 3 3.14 6.38 -6.44
N ALA A 4 3.08 5.58 -7.51
CA ALA A 4 2.49 4.24 -7.47
C ALA A 4 3.27 3.25 -6.57
N PHE A 5 4.55 3.53 -6.32
CA PHE A 5 5.43 2.72 -5.48
C PHE A 5 5.43 3.18 -4.02
N VAL A 6 4.84 4.34 -3.71
CA VAL A 6 4.83 4.90 -2.35
C VAL A 6 4.00 4.02 -1.43
N GLY A 7 4.60 3.64 -0.31
CA GLY A 7 3.97 2.80 0.70
C GLY A 7 4.94 1.87 1.42
N THR A 8 4.37 1.07 2.32
CA THR A 8 5.08 0.06 3.10
C THR A 8 4.86 -1.31 2.48
N TRP A 9 5.95 -1.98 2.14
CA TRP A 9 6.00 -3.25 1.41
C TRP A 9 6.67 -4.32 2.28
N LYS A 10 5.97 -5.41 2.57
CA LYS A 10 6.51 -6.54 3.32
C LYS A 10 6.85 -7.69 2.38
N LEU A 11 8.03 -8.27 2.53
CA LEU A 11 8.42 -9.43 1.75
C LEU A 11 7.50 -10.63 2.07
N VAL A 12 6.87 -11.19 1.04
CA VAL A 12 6.02 -12.38 1.16
C VAL A 12 6.62 -13.62 0.52
N ASP A 13 7.32 -13.46 -0.61
CA ASP A 13 7.94 -14.55 -1.34
C ASP A 13 9.29 -14.10 -1.91
N SER A 14 10.25 -15.03 -1.99
CA SER A 14 11.57 -14.80 -2.55
C SER A 14 12.09 -16.06 -3.23
N LYS A 15 12.53 -15.94 -4.48
CA LYS A 15 13.06 -17.03 -5.29
C LYS A 15 14.49 -16.73 -5.70
N ASN A 16 15.39 -17.72 -5.52
CA ASN A 16 16.81 -17.67 -5.89
C ASN A 16 17.68 -16.63 -5.14
N PHE A 17 17.26 -16.17 -3.95
CA PHE A 17 18.04 -15.22 -3.14
C PHE A 17 19.38 -15.80 -2.63
N ASP A 18 19.43 -17.09 -2.25
CA ASP A 18 20.67 -17.73 -1.81
C ASP A 18 21.74 -17.76 -2.92
N ASP A 19 21.34 -18.11 -4.14
CA ASP A 19 22.23 -18.15 -5.30
C ASP A 19 22.75 -16.74 -5.65
N TYR A 20 21.87 -15.74 -5.58
CA TYR A 20 22.25 -14.36 -5.80
C TYR A 20 23.27 -13.88 -4.77
N MET A 21 22.99 -14.04 -3.47
CA MET A 21 23.93 -13.71 -2.40
C MET A 21 25.25 -14.48 -2.54
N LYS A 22 25.20 -15.75 -2.98
CA LYS A 22 26.40 -16.55 -3.25
C LYS A 22 27.23 -15.98 -4.40
N SER A 23 26.58 -15.50 -5.47
CA SER A 23 27.25 -14.85 -6.61
C SER A 23 27.92 -13.53 -6.23
N LEU A 24 27.34 -12.82 -5.25
CA LEU A 24 27.93 -11.62 -4.65
C LEU A 24 29.07 -11.92 -3.67
N GLY A 25 29.36 -13.19 -3.39
CA GLY A 25 30.41 -13.60 -2.46
C GLY A 25 30.00 -13.51 -0.98
N VAL A 26 28.72 -13.36 -0.67
CA VAL A 26 28.22 -13.31 0.71
C VAL A 26 28.43 -14.68 1.38
N GLY A 27 28.98 -14.68 2.60
CA GLY A 27 29.29 -15.89 3.35
C GLY A 27 28.05 -16.73 3.73
N PHE A 28 28.21 -18.06 3.81
CA PHE A 28 27.10 -19.01 4.02
C PHE A 28 26.21 -18.68 5.23
N ALA A 29 26.79 -18.27 6.36
CA ALA A 29 26.05 -17.92 7.56
C ALA A 29 25.10 -16.72 7.34
N THR A 30 25.60 -15.66 6.70
CA THR A 30 24.80 -14.47 6.36
C THR A 30 23.67 -14.81 5.40
N ARG A 31 23.90 -15.73 4.45
CA ARG A 31 22.86 -16.17 3.52
C ARG A 31 21.72 -16.92 4.21
N GLN A 32 22.04 -17.79 5.16
CA GLN A 32 21.02 -18.51 5.95
C GLN A 32 20.14 -17.54 6.74
N VAL A 33 20.75 -16.56 7.41
CA VAL A 33 20.00 -15.52 8.12
C VAL A 33 19.19 -14.67 7.15
N GLY A 34 19.78 -14.24 6.03
CA GLY A 34 19.12 -13.45 5.00
C GLY A 34 17.87 -14.13 4.42
N ASN A 35 17.92 -15.44 4.17
CA ASN A 35 16.78 -16.22 3.69
C ASN A 35 15.64 -16.34 4.71
N MET A 36 15.96 -16.30 6.00
CA MET A 36 14.96 -16.32 7.08
C MET A 36 14.36 -14.94 7.37
N THR A 37 15.08 -13.86 7.03
CA THR A 37 14.62 -12.49 7.29
C THR A 37 13.57 -12.04 6.28
N LYS A 38 12.52 -11.40 6.78
CA LYS A 38 11.50 -10.74 5.96
C LYS A 38 11.65 -9.23 6.09
N PRO A 39 12.42 -8.57 5.21
CA PRO A 39 12.56 -7.13 5.22
C PRO A 39 11.22 -6.45 4.91
N THR A 40 11.05 -5.28 5.51
CA THR A 40 10.01 -4.31 5.18
C THR A 40 10.65 -3.14 4.44
N THR A 41 10.22 -2.90 3.21
CA THR A 41 10.69 -1.79 2.37
C THR A 41 9.65 -0.68 2.40
N ILE A 42 10.04 0.51 2.84
CA ILE A 42 9.20 1.70 2.90
C ILE A 42 9.70 2.66 1.82
N ILE A 43 8.82 3.06 0.92
CA ILE A 43 9.12 3.99 -0.17
C ILE A 43 8.33 5.27 0.06
N GLU A 44 9.03 6.39 0.19
CA GLU A 44 8.50 7.73 0.42
C GLU A 44 8.98 8.66 -0.70
N VAL A 45 8.15 9.62 -1.11
CA VAL A 45 8.52 10.63 -2.11
C VAL A 45 8.31 12.01 -1.49
N ASN A 46 9.38 12.80 -1.46
CA ASN A 46 9.40 14.17 -0.95
C ASN A 46 9.71 15.13 -2.11
N GLY A 47 8.66 15.57 -2.81
CA GLY A 47 8.80 16.37 -4.02
C GLY A 47 9.58 15.59 -5.09
N ASP A 48 10.80 16.04 -5.38
CA ASP A 48 11.66 15.43 -6.41
C ASP A 48 12.61 14.34 -5.86
N THR A 49 12.60 14.11 -4.55
CA THR A 49 13.49 13.15 -3.89
C THR A 49 12.73 11.91 -3.47
N VAL A 50 13.21 10.74 -3.88
CA VAL A 50 12.68 9.44 -3.48
C VAL A 50 13.53 8.90 -2.34
N ILE A 51 12.88 8.45 -1.28
CA ILE A 51 13.52 7.84 -0.12
C ILE A 51 13.06 6.38 -0.05
N ILE A 52 14.02 5.45 -0.04
CA ILE A 52 13.76 4.03 0.14
C ILE A 52 14.44 3.60 1.43
N LYS A 53 13.64 3.14 2.39
CA LYS A 53 14.09 2.58 3.66
C LYS A 53 13.85 1.08 3.63
N THR A 54 14.88 0.27 3.83
CA THR A 54 14.74 -1.18 3.99
C THR A 54 15.05 -1.52 5.43
N GLN A 55 14.04 -2.00 6.16
CA GLN A 55 14.14 -2.39 7.56
C GLN A 55 14.07 -3.90 7.69
N SER A 56 15.01 -4.51 8.40
CA SER A 56 14.99 -5.94 8.72
C SER A 56 15.52 -6.17 10.14
N THR A 57 15.28 -7.35 10.69
CA THR A 57 15.85 -7.74 11.99
C THR A 57 17.38 -7.87 11.97
N PHE A 58 17.99 -7.82 10.77
CA PHE A 58 19.43 -7.96 10.59
C PHE A 58 20.11 -6.62 10.32
N LYS A 59 19.67 -5.89 9.28
CA LYS A 59 20.22 -4.60 8.86
C LYS A 59 19.12 -3.66 8.39
N ASN A 60 19.29 -2.39 8.73
CA ASN A 60 18.42 -1.31 8.25
C ASN A 60 19.25 -0.40 7.35
N THR A 61 18.76 -0.10 6.16
CA THR A 61 19.38 0.83 5.21
C THR A 61 18.38 1.90 4.80
N GLU A 62 18.87 3.11 4.57
CA GLU A 62 18.09 4.22 4.06
C GLU A 62 18.87 4.88 2.93
N ILE A 63 18.22 5.03 1.78
CA ILE A 63 18.78 5.73 0.62
C ILE A 63 17.83 6.84 0.20
N SER A 64 18.39 8.00 -0.10
CA SER A 64 17.66 9.14 -0.67
C SER A 64 18.32 9.54 -1.97
N PHE A 65 17.53 9.60 -3.04
CA PHE A 65 18.04 9.85 -4.39
C PHE A 65 17.05 10.64 -5.24
N LYS A 66 17.56 11.23 -6.30
CA LYS A 66 16.76 11.86 -7.36
C LYS A 66 16.78 10.99 -8.60
N LEU A 67 15.66 10.95 -9.32
CA LEU A 67 15.56 10.16 -10.54
C LEU A 67 16.54 10.68 -11.60
N GLY A 68 17.28 9.78 -12.23
CA GLY A 68 18.26 10.10 -13.28
C GLY A 68 19.58 10.70 -12.78
N VAL A 69 19.79 10.80 -11.46
CA VAL A 69 21.02 11.32 -10.88
C VAL A 69 21.81 10.19 -10.26
N GLU A 70 23.11 10.12 -10.58
CA GLU A 70 24.03 9.17 -9.96
C GLU A 70 24.34 9.58 -8.52
N PHE A 71 24.39 8.61 -7.61
CA PHE A 71 24.75 8.82 -6.20
C PHE A 71 25.61 7.66 -5.68
N ASP A 72 26.39 7.94 -4.63
CA ASP A 72 27.15 6.91 -3.94
C ASP A 72 26.25 6.18 -2.93
N GLU A 73 26.13 4.87 -3.07
CA GLU A 73 25.34 4.01 -2.20
C GLU A 73 26.28 3.06 -1.44
N THR A 74 26.05 2.90 -0.13
CA THR A 74 26.67 1.83 0.64
C THR A 74 25.63 0.74 0.85
N THR A 75 25.84 -0.39 0.18
CA THR A 75 24.94 -1.55 0.26
C THR A 75 25.04 -2.23 1.64
N ALA A 76 24.06 -3.08 1.97
CA ALA A 76 24.05 -3.83 3.24
C ALA A 76 25.25 -4.77 3.41
N ASP A 77 25.97 -5.09 2.32
CA ASP A 77 27.20 -5.88 2.31
C ASP A 77 28.48 -5.03 2.52
N ASP A 78 28.34 -3.77 2.98
CA ASP A 78 29.43 -2.80 3.16
C ASP A 78 30.20 -2.43 1.87
N ARG A 79 29.62 -2.73 0.69
CA ARG A 79 30.19 -2.34 -0.60
C ARG A 79 29.75 -0.93 -0.97
N LYS A 80 30.74 -0.10 -1.33
CA LYS A 80 30.53 1.22 -1.93
C LYS A 80 30.29 1.04 -3.42
N VAL A 81 29.10 1.42 -3.88
CA VAL A 81 28.67 1.28 -5.27
C VAL A 81 28.18 2.64 -5.78
N LYS A 82 28.31 2.86 -7.09
CA LYS A 82 27.66 4.00 -7.75
C LYS A 82 26.32 3.55 -8.28
N SER A 83 25.27 4.22 -7.84
CA SER A 83 23.90 3.85 -8.13
C SER A 83 23.21 4.93 -8.96
N ILE A 84 22.42 4.50 -9.93
CA ILE A 84 21.52 5.38 -10.69
C ILE A 84 20.13 4.74 -10.72
N VAL A 85 19.11 5.56 -10.48
CA VAL A 85 17.72 5.10 -10.51
C VAL A 85 16.98 5.86 -11.60
N THR A 86 16.39 5.12 -12.53
CA THR A 86 15.61 5.64 -13.66
C THR A 86 14.21 5.03 -13.65
N LEU A 87 13.25 5.75 -14.25
CA LEU A 87 11.90 5.24 -14.42
C LEU A 87 11.70 4.96 -15.92
N ASP A 88 11.56 3.70 -16.29
CA ASP A 88 11.37 3.26 -17.67
C ASP A 88 10.08 2.44 -17.80
N GLY A 89 9.15 2.89 -18.65
CA GLY A 89 7.90 2.18 -18.90
C GLY A 89 7.02 1.91 -17.65
N GLY A 90 7.17 2.71 -16.59
CA GLY A 90 6.49 2.48 -15.31
C GLY A 90 7.18 1.49 -14.38
N LYS A 91 8.39 1.03 -14.74
CA LYS A 91 9.28 0.21 -13.91
C LYS A 91 10.41 1.09 -13.37
N LEU A 92 10.74 0.90 -12.11
CA LEU A 92 11.83 1.62 -11.47
C LEU A 92 13.10 0.78 -11.59
N VAL A 93 14.03 1.22 -12.43
CA VAL A 93 15.28 0.53 -12.76
C VAL A 93 16.41 1.17 -11.96
N HIS A 94 16.98 0.40 -11.05
CA HIS A 94 18.10 0.79 -10.20
C HIS A 94 19.33 0.02 -10.64
N VAL A 95 20.30 0.71 -11.22
CA VAL A 95 21.56 0.12 -11.69
C VAL A 95 22.66 0.46 -10.69
N GLN A 96 23.35 -0.56 -10.20
CA GLN A 96 24.46 -0.45 -9.27
C GLN A 96 25.74 -0.90 -9.96
N LYS A 97 26.76 -0.04 -9.97
CA LYS A 97 28.06 -0.31 -10.58
C LYS A 97 29.16 -0.28 -9.53
N TRP A 98 30.00 -1.31 -9.50
CA TRP A 98 31.16 -1.38 -8.60
C TRP A 98 32.29 -2.17 -9.24
N ASN A 99 33.54 -1.69 -9.14
CA ASN A 99 34.74 -2.43 -9.57
C ASN A 99 34.65 -3.13 -10.95
N GLY A 100 33.94 -2.52 -11.92
CA GLY A 100 33.72 -3.09 -13.26
C GLY A 100 32.59 -4.13 -13.38
N GLN A 101 31.89 -4.43 -12.28
CA GLN A 101 30.66 -5.22 -12.23
C GLN A 101 29.42 -4.31 -12.22
N GLU A 102 28.31 -4.83 -12.72
CA GLU A 102 27.02 -4.15 -12.78
C GLU A 102 25.91 -5.10 -12.33
N THR A 103 25.03 -4.63 -11.45
CA THR A 103 23.76 -5.29 -11.11
C THR A 103 22.64 -4.33 -11.44
N SER A 104 21.54 -4.87 -11.97
CA SER A 104 20.31 -4.11 -12.14
C SER A 104 19.21 -4.68 -11.26
N LEU A 105 18.47 -3.79 -10.60
CA LEU A 105 17.33 -4.09 -9.75
C LEU A 105 16.12 -3.39 -10.36
N VAL A 106 15.17 -4.16 -10.86
CA VAL A 106 13.96 -3.65 -11.50
C VAL A 106 12.78 -3.87 -10.57
N ARG A 107 12.11 -2.77 -10.20
CA ARG A 107 10.89 -2.78 -9.39
C ARG A 107 9.69 -2.49 -10.27
N GLU A 108 8.70 -3.37 -10.23
CA GLU A 108 7.48 -3.27 -11.02
C GLU A 108 6.25 -3.54 -10.16
N MET A 109 5.15 -2.84 -10.46
CA MET A 109 3.86 -3.04 -9.83
C MET A 109 3.02 -4.01 -10.66
N VAL A 110 2.66 -5.16 -10.08
CA VAL A 110 1.83 -6.19 -10.73
C VAL A 110 0.73 -6.60 -9.75
N ASP A 111 -0.54 -6.46 -10.15
CA ASP A 111 -1.72 -6.83 -9.34
C ASP A 111 -1.72 -6.25 -7.92
N GLY A 112 -1.22 -5.03 -7.75
CA GLY A 112 -1.12 -4.35 -6.44
C GLY A 112 -0.02 -4.92 -5.53
N LYS A 113 0.86 -5.78 -6.05
CA LYS A 113 2.08 -6.27 -5.39
C LYS A 113 3.29 -5.61 -6.03
N LEU A 114 4.32 -5.41 -5.22
CA LEU A 114 5.61 -4.91 -5.68
C LEU A 114 6.50 -6.11 -6.00
N ILE A 115 6.85 -6.29 -7.27
CA ILE A 115 7.79 -7.30 -7.72
C ILE A 115 9.15 -6.63 -7.90
N LEU A 116 10.15 -7.14 -7.19
CA LEU A 116 11.55 -6.78 -7.35
C LEU A 116 12.26 -7.91 -8.07
N VAL A 117 12.89 -7.59 -9.19
CA VAL A 117 13.71 -8.52 -9.97
C VAL A 117 15.15 -8.01 -9.94
N GLU A 118 16.06 -8.81 -9.40
CA GLU A 118 17.48 -8.49 -9.35
C GLU A 118 18.24 -9.34 -10.37
N TYR A 119 19.05 -8.70 -11.20
CA TYR A 119 19.88 -9.34 -12.21
C TYR A 119 21.34 -9.27 -11.77
N GLY A 120 21.87 -10.39 -11.29
CA GLY A 120 23.27 -10.51 -10.89
C GLY A 120 24.20 -10.51 -12.10
N GLY A 121 25.05 -9.49 -12.22
CA GLY A 121 26.06 -9.41 -13.27
C GLY A 121 27.24 -10.33 -13.01
N ASN A 122 27.14 -11.58 -13.46
CA ASN A 122 28.26 -12.41 -13.94
C ASN A 122 27.71 -13.70 -14.55
N ALA A 123 27.79 -13.81 -15.89
CA ALA A 123 27.72 -15.01 -16.73
C ALA A 123 26.49 -15.96 -16.67
N ASP A 124 25.68 -15.95 -15.62
CA ASP A 124 24.69 -17.00 -15.36
C ASP A 124 23.24 -16.59 -15.75
N GLY A 125 23.00 -15.32 -16.09
CA GLY A 125 21.65 -14.83 -16.44
C GLY A 125 20.59 -15.04 -15.36
N ARG A 126 21.01 -15.32 -14.12
CA ARG A 126 20.11 -15.66 -13.01
C ARG A 126 19.41 -14.39 -12.54
N ARG A 127 18.09 -14.47 -12.55
CA ARG A 127 17.19 -13.46 -12.00
C ARG A 127 16.71 -13.92 -10.64
N GLU A 128 16.91 -13.09 -9.63
CA GLU A 128 16.21 -13.22 -8.37
C GLU A 128 14.86 -12.53 -8.49
N VAL A 129 13.81 -13.11 -7.91
CA VAL A 129 12.50 -12.47 -7.85
C VAL A 129 12.02 -12.45 -6.41
N ARG A 130 11.72 -11.25 -5.91
CA ARG A 130 11.11 -11.01 -4.60
C ARG A 130 9.76 -10.36 -4.79
N VAL A 131 8.75 -10.91 -4.13
CA VAL A 131 7.39 -10.39 -4.14
C VAL A 131 7.12 -9.77 -2.79
N PHE A 132 6.70 -8.51 -2.82
CA PHE A 132 6.29 -7.77 -1.65
C PHE A 132 4.81 -7.45 -1.70
N GLN A 133 4.16 -7.54 -0.54
CA GLN A 133 2.76 -7.19 -0.35
C GLN A 133 2.68 -5.89 0.45
N THR A 134 1.80 -4.99 0.02
CA THR A 134 1.57 -3.76 0.79
C THR A 134 0.97 -4.10 2.15
N GLU A 135 1.49 -3.47 3.20
CA GLU A 135 0.84 -3.51 4.51
C GLU A 135 -0.38 -2.59 4.44
N GLY A 136 -1.53 -3.17 4.06
CA GLY A 136 -2.85 -2.58 4.19
C GLY A 136 -2.95 -1.11 3.77
N ARG A 137 -3.36 -0.87 2.53
CA ARG A 137 -3.95 0.42 2.13
C ARG A 137 -4.97 0.83 3.21
N GLN A 138 -4.64 1.83 4.03
CA GLN A 138 -5.68 2.61 4.68
C GLN A 138 -6.32 3.38 3.55
N ILE A 139 -7.29 2.74 2.89
CA ILE A 139 -8.11 3.41 1.90
C ILE A 139 -8.79 4.53 2.69
N ARG A 140 -8.30 5.76 2.57
CA ARG A 140 -9.15 6.93 2.74
C ARG A 140 -10.13 6.90 1.59
N THR A 141 -11.07 5.95 1.65
CA THR A 141 -12.37 6.16 1.08
C THR A 141 -12.96 7.24 1.97
N VAL A 142 -12.69 8.50 1.65
CA VAL A 142 -13.70 9.53 1.87
C VAL A 142 -14.78 9.19 0.85
N SER A 143 -15.50 8.09 1.09
CA SER A 143 -16.76 7.87 0.43
C SER A 143 -17.56 9.09 0.81
N SER A 144 -18.10 9.70 -0.23
CA SER A 144 -19.09 10.76 -0.30
C SER A 144 -20.33 10.58 0.61
N ALA A 145 -20.31 9.67 1.59
CA ALA A 145 -21.34 9.45 2.59
C ALA A 145 -21.49 10.63 3.58
N ILE A 146 -20.44 11.42 3.84
CA ILE A 146 -20.53 12.56 4.79
C ILE A 146 -21.21 13.80 4.17
N LEU A 147 -21.42 13.84 2.85
CA LEU A 147 -22.10 14.96 2.17
C LEU A 147 -23.60 14.73 1.91
N TRP A 148 -24.12 13.50 2.08
CA TRP A 148 -25.57 13.24 1.95
C TRP A 148 -26.34 13.45 3.25
N GLU A 149 -25.71 13.20 4.41
CA GLU A 149 -26.38 13.19 5.71
C GLU A 149 -26.60 14.60 6.30
N LYS A 150 -25.90 15.62 5.79
CA LYS A 150 -26.14 17.03 6.16
C LYS A 150 -27.32 17.70 5.46
N SER A 151 -27.97 17.05 4.49
CA SER A 151 -29.14 17.64 3.81
C SER A 151 -30.48 17.37 4.52
N ARG A 152 -30.56 16.41 5.46
CA ARG A 152 -31.80 16.11 6.19
C ARG A 152 -31.97 16.85 7.52
N SER A 153 -30.92 17.48 8.05
CA SER A 153 -30.95 18.11 9.38
C SER A 153 -31.38 19.58 9.38
N GLN A 154 -31.85 20.13 8.27
CA GLN A 154 -32.40 21.50 8.19
C GLN A 154 -33.93 21.57 7.98
N CYS A 155 -34.63 20.44 8.06
CA CYS A 155 -36.09 20.45 8.17
C CYS A 155 -36.49 19.84 9.51
N ALA A 156 -37.29 20.58 10.28
CA ALA A 156 -37.87 20.23 11.57
C ALA A 156 -36.95 20.40 12.80
N CYS A 157 -36.97 21.59 13.39
CA CYS A 157 -37.62 21.77 14.70
C CYS A 157 -37.67 23.27 15.03
N THR A 158 -38.66 23.95 14.46
CA THR A 158 -39.12 25.23 14.98
C THR A 158 -40.37 24.94 15.80
N SER A 159 -40.39 25.49 17.02
CA SER A 159 -41.56 25.78 17.86
C SER A 159 -41.82 24.87 19.09
N LEU A 160 -41.63 25.51 20.25
CA LEU A 160 -42.52 25.59 21.43
C LEU A 160 -42.69 24.32 22.30
N ARG A 161 -42.15 24.25 23.52
CA ARG A 161 -42.47 24.96 24.80
C ARG A 161 -43.63 24.32 25.59
N TRP A 162 -43.25 23.61 26.66
CA TRP A 162 -43.84 23.46 28.01
C TRP A 162 -45.37 23.30 28.19
N SER A 163 -45.81 22.18 28.79
CA SER A 163 -46.26 22.12 30.21
C SER A 163 -46.71 20.69 30.58
N GLU A 164 -46.40 20.29 31.81
CA GLU A 164 -46.90 19.09 32.51
C GLU A 164 -48.40 19.20 32.83
N GLU A 165 -49.12 18.07 32.78
CA GLU A 165 -49.93 17.48 33.87
C GLU A 165 -50.71 16.24 33.38
N THR A 166 -50.61 15.14 34.14
CA THR A 166 -51.49 13.93 34.08
C THR A 166 -52.66 14.09 35.08
N PRO A 167 -53.69 13.20 35.25
CA PRO A 167 -53.98 11.89 34.63
C PRO A 167 -55.49 11.59 34.28
N ARG A 168 -55.70 10.49 33.50
CA ARG A 168 -56.79 9.44 33.41
C ARG A 168 -58.15 9.58 34.16
N PRO A 169 -59.16 8.68 33.97
CA PRO A 169 -59.63 7.84 32.82
C PRO A 169 -61.20 7.73 32.70
N SER A 170 -61.75 7.12 31.63
CA SER A 170 -63.02 6.32 31.60
C SER A 170 -63.28 5.83 30.17
N SER A 171 -63.30 4.51 29.90
CA SER A 171 -64.51 3.68 29.63
C SER A 171 -65.41 4.30 28.54
N GLU A 172 -65.69 3.69 27.39
CA GLU A 172 -66.42 2.43 27.21
C GLU A 172 -66.62 2.14 25.69
N LEU A 173 -66.90 0.87 25.38
CA LEU A 173 -67.82 0.34 24.35
C LEU A 173 -67.58 0.50 22.83
N LEU A 174 -67.17 -0.64 22.24
CA LEU A 174 -67.77 -1.38 21.11
C LEU A 174 -68.86 -0.69 20.26
N LEU A 175 -68.76 -0.81 18.93
CA LEU A 175 -69.62 -1.68 18.08
C LEU A 175 -69.50 -1.32 16.57
N THR A 176 -69.23 -2.37 15.77
CA THR A 176 -69.86 -2.76 14.47
C THR A 176 -69.96 -1.81 13.26
N GLY A 177 -69.74 -2.41 12.08
CA GLY A 177 -70.29 -1.97 10.78
C GLY A 177 -69.22 -1.99 9.68
N SER A 178 -68.96 -3.10 8.98
CA SER A 178 -69.73 -3.72 7.90
C SER A 178 -69.87 -2.83 6.66
N SER A 179 -69.40 -3.39 5.54
CA SER A 179 -69.89 -3.18 4.16
C SER A 179 -69.54 -1.83 3.52
N ASN A 180 -69.23 -1.69 2.23
CA ASN A 180 -68.98 -2.54 1.07
C ASN A 180 -68.73 -1.51 -0.09
N ILE A 181 -68.45 -1.99 -1.31
CA ILE A 181 -68.67 -1.30 -2.62
C ILE A 181 -67.51 -0.39 -3.08
N PHE A 182 -66.65 -0.85 -4.02
CA PHE A 182 -66.80 -0.93 -5.50
C PHE A 182 -66.16 0.30 -6.18
N SER A 183 -65.11 0.10 -6.99
CA SER A 183 -65.13 0.25 -8.47
C SER A 183 -64.58 1.62 -8.92
N LEU A 184 -63.83 1.81 -10.02
CA LEU A 184 -63.19 1.01 -11.07
C LEU A 184 -62.14 1.96 -11.74
N PHE A 185 -61.03 1.41 -12.26
CA PHE A 185 -60.32 1.65 -13.56
C PHE A 185 -60.11 3.10 -14.05
N LEU A 186 -58.94 3.60 -14.48
CA LEU A 186 -57.81 3.07 -15.27
C LEU A 186 -58.21 2.41 -16.60
N THR A 187 -58.46 3.21 -17.64
CA THR A 187 -57.68 3.31 -18.90
C THR A 187 -58.35 4.35 -19.80
#